data_AF-A0A1G1WY55-F1
#
_entry.id   AF-A0A1G1WY55-F1
#
_cell.length_a   1.000
_cell.length_b   1.000
_cell.length_c   1.000
_cell.angle_alpha   90.00
_cell.angle_beta   90.00
_cell.angle_gamma   90.00
#
_symmetry.space_group_name_H-M   'P 1'
#
loop_
_entity.id
_entity.type
_entity.pdbx_description
1 polymer ?
#
loop_
_entity_poly.entity_id
_entity_poly.type
_entity_poly.pdbx_seq_one_letter_code
_entity_poly.pdbx_strand_id
1 'polypeptide(L)' 'MSPHDKLDALVEDLPLVGTIFRRNYLYFKKHTLLTNLIHGSFGLGLGMLILAADNTWGWVFLWLGILGHVYAFVKTDK' A
#
# COMPACT_ATOMS: atom_id res chain seq x y z
N MET A 1 -1.71 -10.26 -23.97
CA MET A 1 -2.04 -9.48 -22.77
C MET A 1 -2.15 -10.46 -21.62
N SER A 2 -1.27 -10.32 -20.63
CA SER A 2 -1.23 -11.22 -19.47
C SER A 2 -2.49 -11.05 -18.62
N PRO A 3 -2.86 -12.03 -17.79
CA PRO A 3 -3.94 -11.87 -16.82
C PRO A 3 -3.75 -10.67 -15.87
N HIS A 4 -2.49 -10.31 -15.57
CA HIS A 4 -2.17 -9.14 -14.74
C HIS A 4 -2.52 -7.83 -15.45
N ASP A 5 -2.17 -7.72 -16.73
CA ASP A 5 -2.45 -6.52 -17.54
C ASP A 5 -3.97 -6.25 -17.64
N LYS A 6 -4.80 -7.32 -17.64
CA LYS A 6 -6.26 -7.20 -17.65
C LYS A 6 -6.82 -6.75 -16.31
N LEU A 7 -6.26 -7.24 -15.21
CA LEU A 7 -6.66 -6.85 -13.86
C LEU A 7 -6.28 -5.39 -13.60
N ASP A 8 -5.08 -4.99 -14.01
CA ASP A 8 -4.61 -3.61 -13.89
C ASP A 8 -5.51 -2.67 -14.69
N ALA A 9 -5.89 -3.02 -15.93
CA ALA A 9 -6.83 -2.25 -16.73
C ALA A 9 -8.21 -2.12 -16.06
N LEU A 10 -8.72 -3.20 -15.46
CA LEU A 10 -10.00 -3.19 -14.72
C LEU A 10 -9.95 -2.29 -13.48
N VAL A 11 -8.82 -2.28 -12.77
CA VAL A 11 -8.63 -1.46 -11.58
C VAL A 11 -8.45 0.01 -11.96
N GLU A 12 -7.73 0.29 -13.05
CA GLU A 12 -7.54 1.65 -13.57
C GLU A 12 -8.84 2.30 -14.07
N ASP A 13 -9.77 1.52 -14.62
CA ASP A 13 -11.09 2.01 -15.09
C ASP A 13 -12.03 2.40 -13.93
N LEU A 14 -11.74 2.02 -12.70
CA LEU A 14 -12.53 2.45 -11.53
C LEU A 14 -12.16 3.91 -11.16
N PRO A 15 -13.13 4.85 -11.11
CA PRO A 15 -12.82 6.27 -11.02
C PRO A 15 -12.02 6.65 -9.77
N LEU A 16 -12.46 6.19 -8.59
CA LEU A 16 -11.78 6.47 -7.33
C LEU A 16 -10.61 5.51 -7.08
N VAL A 17 -10.85 4.20 -7.25
CA VAL A 17 -9.87 3.14 -6.93
C VAL A 17 -8.68 3.19 -7.89
N GLY A 18 -8.92 3.33 -9.19
CA GLY A 18 -7.88 3.47 -10.21
C GLY A 18 -7.02 4.71 -9.99
N THR A 19 -7.63 5.83 -9.62
CA THR A 19 -6.88 7.06 -9.27
C THR A 19 -5.97 6.84 -8.05
N ILE A 20 -6.48 6.21 -6.99
CA ILE A 20 -5.69 5.90 -5.79
C ILE A 20 -4.54 4.96 -6.13
N PHE A 21 -4.82 3.89 -6.88
CA PHE A 21 -3.85 2.88 -7.25
C PHE A 21 -2.75 3.47 -8.13
N ARG A 22 -3.13 4.19 -9.20
CA ARG A 22 -2.20 4.85 -10.12
C ARG A 22 -1.31 5.84 -9.38
N ARG A 23 -1.86 6.66 -8.48
CA ARG A 23 -1.07 7.65 -7.74
C ARG A 23 -0.07 6.98 -6.81
N ASN A 24 -0.50 5.99 -6.03
CA ASN A 24 0.40 5.23 -5.17
C ASN A 24 1.49 4.54 -5.98
N TYR A 25 1.14 3.88 -7.08
CA TYR A 25 2.07 3.19 -7.96
C TYR A 25 3.15 4.12 -8.51
N LEU A 26 2.78 5.30 -9.00
CA LEU A 26 3.73 6.29 -9.51
C LEU A 26 4.74 6.75 -8.44
N TYR A 27 4.29 6.92 -7.20
CA TYR A 27 5.17 7.27 -6.09
C TYR A 27 6.08 6.10 -5.71
N PHE A 28 5.51 4.91 -5.54
CA PHE A 28 6.23 3.71 -5.13
C PHE A 28 7.29 3.27 -6.14
N LYS A 29 7.05 3.47 -7.44
CA LYS A 29 8.02 3.21 -8.50
C LYS A 29 9.29 4.05 -8.34
N LYS A 30 9.18 5.27 -7.81
CA LYS A 30 10.32 6.18 -7.58
C LYS A 30 10.97 5.98 -6.20
N HIS A 31 10.25 5.40 -5.25
CA HIS A 31 10.66 5.30 -3.85
C HIS A 31 10.64 3.86 -3.32
N THR A 32 11.28 2.93 -4.05
CA THR A 32 11.27 1.48 -3.75
C THR A 32 11.64 1.14 -2.30
N LEU A 33 12.64 1.82 -1.72
CA LEU A 33 13.02 1.59 -0.32
C LEU A 33 11.86 1.91 0.64
N LEU A 34 11.20 3.04 0.44
CA LEU A 34 10.04 3.45 1.26
C LEU A 34 8.85 2.51 1.02
N THR A 35 8.61 2.10 -0.22
CA THR A 35 7.59 1.10 -0.56
C THR A 35 7.79 -0.20 0.21
N ASN A 36 9.04 -0.70 0.26
CA ASN A 36 9.37 -1.91 0.99
C ASN A 36 9.16 -1.74 2.50
N LEU A 37 9.49 -0.58 3.07
CA LEU A 37 9.22 -0.29 4.48
C LEU A 37 7.72 -0.25 4.79
N ILE A 38 6.92 0.38 3.93
CA ILE A 38 5.47 0.45 4.08
C ILE A 38 4.84 -0.96 4.07
N HIS A 39 5.18 -1.78 3.08
CA HIS A 39 4.62 -3.13 2.95
C HIS A 39 5.17 -4.09 4.01
N GLY A 40 6.45 -3.96 4.37
CA GLY A 40 7.04 -4.73 5.47
C GLY A 40 6.38 -4.39 6.81
N SER A 41 6.14 -3.11 7.08
CA SER A 41 5.41 -2.65 8.26
C SER A 41 3.98 -3.19 8.28
N PHE A 42 3.25 -3.06 7.17
CA PHE A 42 1.88 -3.58 7.06
C PHE A 42 1.82 -5.10 7.29
N GLY A 43 2.71 -5.86 6.64
CA GLY A 43 2.79 -7.32 6.77
C GLY A 43 3.16 -7.76 8.19
N LEU A 44 4.10 -7.06 8.84
CA LEU A 44 4.47 -7.31 10.24
C LEU A 44 3.27 -7.08 11.17
N GLY A 45 2.56 -5.96 11.00
CA GLY A 45 1.37 -5.64 11.79
C GLY A 45 0.28 -6.69 11.64
N LEU A 46 0.00 -7.10 10.40
CA LEU A 46 -0.97 -8.15 10.11
C LEU A 46 -0.57 -9.49 10.76
N GLY A 47 0.72 -9.86 10.66
CA GLY A 47 1.25 -11.08 11.25
C GLY A 47 1.12 -11.09 12.78
N MET A 48 1.43 -9.99 13.45
CA MET A 48 1.29 -9.86 14.90
C MET A 48 -0.18 -9.98 15.36
N LEU A 49 -1.12 -9.40 14.60
CA LEU A 49 -2.56 -9.49 14.88
C LEU A 49 -3.10 -10.91 14.67
N ILE A 50 -2.70 -11.58 13.58
CA ILE A 50 -3.12 -12.95 13.28
C ILE A 50 -2.61 -13.93 14.33
N LEU A 51 -1.35 -13.77 14.77
CA LEU A 51 -0.72 -14.65 15.76
C LEU A 51 -1.09 -14.29 17.22
N ALA A 52 -1.88 -13.23 17.43
CA ALA A 52 -2.21 -12.68 18.75
C ALA A 52 -0.99 -12.44 19.65
N ALA A 53 0.17 -12.14 19.04
CA ALA A 53 1.44 -12.04 19.75
C ALA A 53 1.54 -10.75 20.58
N ASP A 54 1.18 -9.62 19.96
CA ASP A 54 0.97 -8.33 20.64
C ASP A 54 0.06 -7.47 19.78
N ASN A 55 -1.19 -7.34 20.22
CA ASN A 55 -2.22 -6.62 19.48
C ASN A 55 -1.92 -5.12 19.39
N THR A 56 -1.28 -4.53 20.40
CA THR A 56 -1.00 -3.09 20.42
C THR A 56 -0.01 -2.75 19.32
N TRP A 57 1.12 -3.46 19.28
CA TRP A 57 2.14 -3.25 18.25
C TRP A 57 1.67 -3.70 16.86
N GLY A 58 0.84 -4.76 16.79
CA GLY A 58 0.18 -5.17 15.56
C GLY A 58 -0.62 -4.04 14.92
N TRP A 59 -1.45 -3.33 15.70
CA TRP A 59 -2.18 -2.16 15.23
C TRP A 59 -1.26 -0.99 14.87
N VAL A 60 -0.22 -0.72 15.65
CA VAL A 60 0.75 0.35 15.34
C VAL A 60 1.38 0.14 13.97
N PHE A 61 1.91 -1.06 13.70
CA PHE A 61 2.54 -1.38 12.41
C PHE A 61 1.54 -1.39 11.26
N LEU A 62 0.31 -1.88 11.48
CA LEU A 62 -0.74 -1.83 10.47
C LEU A 62 -1.08 -0.38 10.09
N TRP A 63 -1.25 0.50 11.09
CA TRP A 63 -1.51 1.93 10.86
C TRP A 63 -0.34 2.63 10.18
N LEU A 64 0.91 2.31 10.52
CA LEU A 64 2.08 2.84 9.83
C LEU A 64 2.07 2.47 8.34
N GLY A 65 1.73 1.23 8.00
CA GLY A 65 1.55 0.80 6.61
C GLY A 65 0.45 1.60 5.89
N ILE A 66 -0.74 1.70 6.50
CA ILE A 66 -1.88 2.45 5.94
C ILE A 66 -1.53 3.93 5.74
N LEU A 67 -0.94 4.57 6.74
CA LEU A 67 -0.52 5.97 6.66
C LEU A 67 0.57 6.18 5.61
N GLY A 68 1.44 5.19 5.39
CA GLY A 68 2.40 5.18 4.29
C GLY A 68 1.75 5.26 2.92
N HIS A 69 0.67 4.51 2.69
CA HIS A 69 -0.13 4.60 1.46
C HIS A 69 -0.81 5.97 1.31
N VAL A 70 -1.38 6.51 2.39
CA VAL A 70 -1.97 7.86 2.38
C VAL A 70 -0.91 8.92 2.05
N TYR A 71 0.26 8.82 2.67
CA TYR A 71 1.39 9.72 2.41
C TYR A 71 1.84 9.66 0.95
N ALA A 72 2.02 8.46 0.40
CA ALA A 72 2.37 8.26 -1.01
C ALA A 72 1.34 8.90 -1.93
N PHE A 73 0.04 8.63 -1.70
CA PHE A 73 -1.05 9.23 -2.46
C PHE A 73 -1.00 10.77 -2.48
N VAL A 74 -0.81 11.40 -1.31
CA VAL A 74 -0.74 12.87 -1.17
C VAL A 74 0.50 13.44 -1.86
N LYS A 75 1.62 12.71 -1.83
CA LYS A 75 2.90 13.17 -2.39
C LYS A 75 3.02 13.01 -3.90
N THR A 76 2.22 12.18 -4.55
CA THR A 76 2.32 11.94 -6.00
C THR A 76 2.11 13.18 -6.88
N ASP A 77 1.48 14.24 -6.38
CA ASP A 77 1.24 15.48 -7.14
C ASP A 77 2.31 16.59 -6.94
N LYS A 78 3.39 16.28 -6.22
CA LYS A 78 4.57 17.16 -6.08
C LYS A 78 5.77 16.57 -6.80
#